data_AF-E4XU03-F1
#
_entry.id   AF-E4XU03-F1
#
_cell.length_a   1.000
_cell.length_b   1.000
_cell.length_c   1.000
_cell.angle_alpha   90.00
_cell.angle_beta   90.00
_cell.angle_gamma   90.00
#
_symmetry.space_group_name_H-M   'P 1'
#
loop_
_entity.id
_entity.type
_entity.pdbx_description
1 polymer ?
#
loop_
_entity_poly.entity_id
_entity_poly.type
_entity_poly.pdbx_seq_one_letter_code
_entity_poly.pdbx_strand_id
1 'polypeptide(L)'
;MDQSMVDLKTLNSASLAVSEAASGPCGDGTATNDPEDPRCVRFVLNGSWTKVAEGTQEWKLAQQNLFKHHPEMKEWAKMGSHDFYVAKLQIEHLWEIDWFGGGYDMPLADYFAGTDSGSINSLK
;
A
#
# COMPACT_ATOMS: atom_id res chain seq x y z
N MET A 1 -16.62 -8.26 -13.44
CA MET A 1 -16.10 -7.96 -12.08
C MET A 1 -14.65 -8.40 -12.07
N ASP A 2 -13.74 -7.60 -11.52
CA ASP A 2 -12.32 -7.97 -11.42
C ASP A 2 -12.15 -9.24 -10.59
N GLN A 3 -11.23 -10.13 -10.98
CA GLN A 3 -11.07 -11.43 -10.32
C GLN A 3 -10.67 -11.29 -8.86
N SER A 4 -9.82 -10.32 -8.51
CA SER A 4 -9.45 -10.09 -7.12
C SER A 4 -10.66 -9.71 -6.26
N MET A 5 -11.61 -8.94 -6.81
CA MET A 5 -12.85 -8.59 -6.11
C MET A 5 -13.83 -9.77 -6.01
N VAL A 6 -13.74 -10.76 -6.89
CA VAL A 6 -14.49 -12.02 -6.76
C VAL A 6 -13.92 -12.86 -5.62
N ASP A 7 -12.60 -12.99 -5.57
CA ASP A 7 -11.91 -13.78 -4.56
C ASP A 7 -12.12 -13.20 -3.15
N LEU A 8 -12.01 -11.86 -3.03
CA LEU A 8 -12.18 -11.14 -1.77
C LEU A 8 -13.61 -11.18 -1.20
N LYS A 9 -14.61 -11.55 -2.01
CA LYS A 9 -15.97 -11.82 -1.51
C LYS A 9 -16.07 -13.15 -0.78
N THR A 10 -15.20 -14.10 -1.11
CA THR A 10 -15.19 -15.44 -0.52
C THR A 10 -14.26 -15.48 0.68
N LEU A 11 -13.07 -14.88 0.54
CA LEU A 11 -12.08 -14.76 1.58
C LEU A 11 -11.41 -13.39 1.49
N ASN A 12 -11.64 -12.54 2.48
CA ASN A 12 -11.16 -11.16 2.44
C ASN A 12 -9.71 -10.99 2.92
N SER A 13 -9.00 -12.09 3.19
CA SER A 13 -7.56 -12.04 3.49
C SER A 13 -6.77 -11.67 2.25
N ALA A 14 -5.90 -10.67 2.37
CA ALA A 14 -5.10 -10.15 1.27
C ALA A 14 -3.69 -9.78 1.74
N SER A 15 -2.75 -9.84 0.80
CA SER A 15 -1.39 -9.37 0.97
C SER A 15 -1.07 -8.31 -0.09
N LEU A 16 -0.41 -7.23 0.31
CA LEU A 16 0.11 -6.21 -0.58
C LEU A 16 1.63 -6.16 -0.44
N ALA A 17 2.34 -6.48 -1.51
CA ALA A 17 3.79 -6.36 -1.58
C ALA A 17 4.18 -5.03 -2.24
N VAL A 18 5.10 -4.30 -1.62
CA VAL A 18 5.66 -3.03 -2.11
C VAL A 18 7.18 -3.12 -2.04
N SER A 19 7.88 -2.61 -3.04
CA SER A 19 9.34 -2.63 -3.12
C SER A 19 9.88 -1.33 -3.71
N GLU A 20 11.07 -0.93 -3.26
CA GLU A 20 11.84 0.15 -3.88
C GLU A 20 12.18 -0.11 -5.35
N ALA A 21 12.07 -1.35 -5.84
CA ALA A 21 12.19 -1.65 -7.26
C ALA A 21 11.08 -0.98 -8.12
N ALA A 22 9.92 -0.63 -7.53
CA ALA A 22 8.82 -0.02 -8.27
C ALA A 22 9.03 1.48 -8.54
N SER A 23 9.59 2.22 -7.58
CA SER A 23 9.73 3.67 -7.67
C SER A 23 10.79 4.28 -6.73
N GLY A 24 11.67 3.45 -6.16
CA GLY A 24 12.74 3.86 -5.27
C GLY A 24 14.14 3.68 -5.92
N PRO A 25 15.21 3.79 -5.13
CA PRO A 25 16.58 3.85 -5.64
C PRO A 25 17.00 2.65 -6.50
N CYS A 26 16.47 1.45 -6.24
CA CYS A 26 16.78 0.27 -7.06
C CYS A 26 16.01 0.24 -8.39
N GLY A 27 14.84 0.88 -8.46
CA GLY A 27 14.03 0.94 -9.67
C GLY A 27 14.40 2.09 -10.60
N ASP A 28 14.87 3.22 -10.04
CA ASP A 28 15.20 4.44 -10.80
C ASP A 28 16.65 4.50 -11.30
N GLY A 29 17.47 3.50 -10.96
CA GLY A 29 18.87 3.36 -11.37
C GLY A 29 19.86 4.20 -10.57
N THR A 30 19.44 4.81 -9.46
CA THR A 30 20.35 5.54 -8.55
C THR A 30 21.11 4.61 -7.61
N ALA A 31 20.58 3.41 -7.36
CA ALA A 31 21.28 2.29 -6.71
C ALA A 31 21.71 1.23 -7.75
N THR A 32 22.78 0.50 -7.44
CA THR A 32 23.30 -0.59 -8.30
C THR A 32 22.77 -1.97 -7.90
N ASN A 33 21.86 -2.03 -6.94
CA ASN A 33 21.36 -3.28 -6.38
C ASN A 33 20.26 -3.84 -7.28
N ASP A 34 20.27 -5.16 -7.51
CA ASP A 34 19.15 -5.80 -8.21
C ASP A 34 17.89 -5.82 -7.34
N PRO A 35 16.69 -6.00 -7.93
CA PRO A 35 15.43 -5.98 -7.19
C PRO A 35 15.28 -7.02 -6.06
N GLU A 36 16.07 -8.11 -6.07
CA GLU A 36 16.06 -9.16 -5.04
C GLU A 36 17.17 -8.98 -4.00
N ASP A 37 18.10 -8.05 -4.20
CA ASP A 37 19.08 -7.68 -3.17
C ASP A 37 18.32 -7.16 -1.94
N PRO A 38 18.59 -7.68 -0.73
CA PRO A 38 17.82 -7.29 0.46
C PRO A 38 17.98 -5.82 0.84
N ARG A 39 19.02 -5.15 0.33
CA ARG A 39 19.20 -3.69 0.47
C ARG A 39 18.28 -2.89 -0.45
N CYS A 40 17.59 -3.56 -1.36
CA CYS A 40 16.43 -3.01 -2.05
C CYS A 40 15.19 -3.30 -1.22
N VAL A 41 14.76 -2.32 -0.43
CA VAL A 41 13.79 -2.57 0.64
C VAL A 41 12.46 -3.04 0.05
N ARG A 42 11.87 -4.07 0.68
CA ARG A 42 10.51 -4.51 0.36
C ARG A 42 9.72 -4.84 1.62
N PHE A 43 8.42 -4.55 1.53
CA PHE A 43 7.44 -4.81 2.57
C PHE A 43 6.32 -5.68 2.02
N VAL A 44 5.80 -6.55 2.86
CA VAL A 44 4.58 -7.31 2.59
C VAL A 44 3.59 -7.04 3.72
N LEU A 45 2.51 -6.35 3.40
CA LEU A 45 1.42 -6.01 4.30
C LEU A 45 0.35 -7.09 4.19
N ASN A 46 0.04 -7.76 5.30
CA ASN A 46 -0.96 -8.82 5.37
C ASN A 46 -2.14 -8.37 6.23
N GLY A 47 -3.35 -8.73 5.81
CA GLY A 47 -4.53 -8.56 6.65
C GLY A 47 -5.83 -8.67 5.88
N SER A 48 -6.83 -7.90 6.33
CA SER A 48 -8.20 -8.02 5.84
C SER A 48 -8.61 -6.88 4.92
N TRP A 49 -9.00 -7.17 3.69
CA TRP A 49 -9.58 -6.20 2.76
C TRP A 49 -11.02 -5.89 3.13
N THR A 50 -11.34 -4.62 3.37
CA THR A 50 -12.66 -4.22 3.86
C THR A 50 -13.19 -2.99 3.12
N LYS A 51 -14.47 -3.03 2.75
CA LYS A 51 -15.16 -1.85 2.20
C LYS A 51 -15.27 -0.78 3.29
N VAL A 52 -14.90 0.46 2.96
CA VAL A 52 -15.07 1.60 3.86
C VAL A 52 -16.52 2.06 3.79
N ALA A 53 -17.16 2.23 4.95
CA ALA A 53 -18.58 2.59 5.01
C ALA A 53 -18.83 4.00 4.45
N GLU A 54 -19.65 4.08 3.41
CA GLU A 54 -19.97 5.33 2.70
C GLU A 54 -20.59 6.39 3.65
N GLY A 55 -20.25 7.67 3.42
CA GLY A 55 -20.75 8.79 4.22
C GLY A 55 -20.00 9.04 5.54
N THR A 56 -19.18 8.08 6.02
CA THR A 56 -18.34 8.26 7.21
C THR A 56 -17.20 9.25 6.98
N GLN A 57 -16.62 9.76 8.06
CA GLN A 57 -15.44 10.63 7.98
C GLN A 57 -14.23 9.90 7.37
N GLU A 58 -14.04 8.62 7.72
CA GLU A 58 -12.99 7.77 7.14
C GLU A 58 -13.17 7.65 5.62
N TRP A 59 -14.39 7.41 5.15
CA TRP A 59 -14.66 7.29 3.71
C TRP A 59 -14.34 8.58 2.95
N LYS A 60 -14.72 9.74 3.50
CA LYS A 60 -14.44 11.05 2.87
C LYS A 60 -12.94 11.28 2.74
N LEU A 61 -12.19 10.97 3.80
CA LEU A 61 -10.72 11.09 3.82
C LEU A 61 -10.07 10.12 2.82
N ALA A 62 -10.48 8.84 2.84
CA ALA A 62 -9.95 7.82 1.96
C ALA A 62 -10.22 8.14 0.48
N GLN A 63 -11.46 8.55 0.14
CA GLN A 63 -11.80 8.98 -1.21
C GLN A 63 -11.00 10.20 -1.64
N GLN A 64 -10.89 11.21 -0.78
CA GLN A 64 -10.10 12.41 -1.08
C GLN A 64 -8.64 12.07 -1.37
N ASN A 65 -8.03 11.20 -0.57
CA ASN A 65 -6.64 10.75 -0.77
C ASN A 65 -6.50 9.94 -2.07
N LEU A 66 -7.39 8.97 -2.32
CA LEU A 66 -7.39 8.20 -3.57
C LEU A 66 -7.44 9.13 -4.78
N PHE A 67 -8.36 10.10 -4.80
CA PHE A 67 -8.52 11.03 -5.91
C PHE A 67 -7.45 12.11 -6.00
N LYS A 68 -6.70 12.36 -4.92
CA LYS A 68 -5.54 13.24 -4.93
C LYS A 68 -4.36 12.55 -5.61
N HIS A 69 -4.15 11.26 -5.34
CA HIS A 69 -3.06 10.47 -5.91
C HIS A 69 -3.38 9.86 -7.29
N HIS A 70 -4.66 9.60 -7.56
CA HIS A 70 -5.18 9.05 -8.83
C HIS A 70 -6.37 9.89 -9.36
N PRO A 71 -6.11 11.10 -9.92
CA PRO A 71 -7.17 12.01 -10.36
C PRO A 71 -8.16 11.42 -11.37
N GLU A 72 -7.70 10.49 -12.21
CA GLU A 72 -8.48 9.77 -13.22
C GLU A 72 -9.65 8.97 -12.63
N MET A 73 -9.51 8.50 -11.38
CA MET A 73 -10.57 7.73 -10.70
C MET A 73 -11.83 8.59 -10.44
N LYS A 74 -11.72 9.92 -10.46
CA LYS A 74 -12.90 10.82 -10.41
C LYS A 74 -13.81 10.63 -11.61
N GLU A 75 -13.23 10.40 -12.78
CA GLU A 75 -14.01 10.17 -14.01
C GLU A 75 -14.58 8.76 -14.03
N TRP A 76 -13.82 7.76 -13.56
CA TRP A 76 -14.32 6.38 -13.42
C TRP A 76 -15.57 6.31 -12.53
N ALA A 77 -15.59 7.07 -11.42
CA ALA A 77 -16.73 7.17 -10.53
C ALA A 77 -17.99 7.77 -11.19
N LYS A 78 -17.84 8.57 -12.27
CA LYS A 78 -18.96 9.18 -13.00
C LYS A 78 -19.50 8.29 -14.13
N MET A 79 -18.70 7.34 -14.62
CA MET A 79 -19.05 6.55 -15.81
C MET A 79 -20.28 5.64 -15.61
N GLY A 80 -20.59 5.24 -14.38
CA GLY A 80 -21.78 4.45 -14.05
C GLY A 80 -21.81 3.02 -14.63
N SER A 81 -20.82 2.63 -15.43
CA SER A 81 -20.71 1.28 -16.02
C SER A 81 -20.06 0.25 -15.08
N HIS A 82 -19.53 0.70 -13.93
CA HIS A 82 -18.87 -0.12 -12.92
C HIS A 82 -19.25 0.32 -11.51
N ASP A 83 -19.45 -0.65 -10.62
CA ASP A 83 -19.77 -0.42 -9.19
C ASP A 83 -18.49 -0.26 -8.36
N PHE A 84 -17.71 0.80 -8.62
CA PHE A 84 -16.52 1.11 -7.84
C PHE A 84 -16.88 1.46 -6.39
N TYR A 85 -16.06 1.03 -5.44
CA TYR A 85 -16.20 1.36 -4.03
C TYR A 85 -14.83 1.59 -3.39
N VAL A 86 -14.80 2.39 -2.32
CA VAL A 86 -13.58 2.65 -1.54
C VAL A 86 -13.39 1.52 -0.54
N ALA A 87 -12.18 0.98 -0.49
CA ALA A 87 -11.80 -0.10 0.42
C ALA A 87 -10.48 0.23 1.11
N LYS A 88 -10.18 -0.50 2.19
CA LYS A 88 -8.91 -0.44 2.93
C LYS A 88 -8.41 -1.85 3.23
N LEU A 89 -7.09 -2.00 3.27
CA LEU A 89 -6.44 -3.14 3.90
C LEU A 89 -6.29 -2.84 5.41
N GLN A 90 -6.97 -3.62 6.25
CA GLN A 90 -6.75 -3.62 7.68
C GLN A 90 -5.51 -4.46 7.96
N ILE A 91 -4.39 -3.81 8.23
CA ILE A 91 -3.10 -4.48 8.40
C ILE A 91 -3.08 -5.22 9.74
N GLU A 92 -2.78 -6.50 9.68
CA GLU A 92 -2.69 -7.42 10.82
C GLU A 92 -1.25 -7.91 11.04
N HIS A 93 -0.46 -7.98 9.97
CA HIS A 93 0.94 -8.40 9.99
C HIS A 93 1.73 -7.64 8.92
N LEU A 94 2.97 -7.30 9.22
CA LEU A 94 3.89 -6.64 8.29
C LEU A 94 5.21 -7.39 8.32
N TRP A 95 5.63 -7.87 7.16
CA TRP A 95 6.96 -8.43 6.96
C TRP A 95 7.82 -7.46 6.15
N GLU A 96 9.08 -7.29 6.55
CA GLU A 96 10.04 -6.41 5.91
C GLU A 96 11.37 -7.14 5.68
N ILE A 97 12.06 -6.78 4.61
CA ILE A 97 13.50 -7.00 4.48
C ILE A 97 14.17 -5.75 3.91
N ASP A 98 15.18 -5.27 4.63
CA ASP A 98 15.96 -4.06 4.32
C ASP A 98 17.47 -4.29 4.39
N TRP A 99 17.91 -5.46 4.88
CA TRP A 99 19.31 -5.82 4.98
C TRP A 99 19.55 -7.33 4.97
N PHE A 100 20.82 -7.71 4.84
CA PHE A 100 21.25 -9.11 4.98
C PHE A 100 20.95 -9.64 6.39
N GLY A 101 20.59 -10.93 6.48
CA GLY A 101 20.22 -11.57 7.75
C GLY A 101 18.81 -12.16 7.74
N GLY A 102 18.04 -11.89 6.68
CA GLY A 102 16.66 -12.36 6.52
C GLY A 102 15.66 -11.27 6.88
N GLY A 103 14.44 -11.38 6.36
CA GLY A 103 13.37 -10.46 6.72
C GLY A 103 12.78 -10.76 8.08
N TYR A 104 12.10 -9.77 8.64
CA TYR A 104 11.55 -9.80 9.98
C TYR A 104 10.14 -9.21 10.02
N ASP A 105 9.44 -9.52 11.11
CA ASP A 105 8.09 -9.00 11.35
C ASP A 105 8.20 -7.63 12.03
N MET A 106 7.76 -6.57 11.35
CA MET A 106 7.73 -5.23 11.91
C MET A 106 6.54 -5.08 12.86
N PRO A 107 6.73 -4.58 14.10
CA PRO A 107 5.62 -4.25 14.97
C PRO A 107 4.72 -3.18 14.34
N LEU A 108 3.41 -3.45 14.28
CA LEU A 108 2.46 -2.51 13.69
C LEU A 108 2.43 -1.15 14.40
N ALA A 109 2.71 -1.13 15.71
CA ALA A 109 2.82 0.11 16.47
C ALA A 109 3.91 1.03 15.91
N ASP A 110 5.05 0.46 15.50
CA ASP A 110 6.16 1.21 14.93
C ASP A 110 5.81 1.69 13.51
N TYR A 111 5.18 0.83 12.70
CA TYR A 111 4.68 1.19 11.38
C TYR A 111 3.71 2.39 11.44
N PHE A 112 2.71 2.34 12.34
CA PHE A 112 1.72 3.40 12.49
C PHE A 112 2.25 4.64 13.23
N ALA A 113 3.36 4.52 13.97
CA ALA A 113 4.08 5.65 14.56
C ALA A 113 4.99 6.37 13.54
N GLY A 114 5.28 5.73 12.39
CA GLY A 114 6.04 6.32 11.31
C GLY A 114 5.46 7.65 10.85
N THR A 115 6.29 8.68 10.82
CA THR A 115 5.91 9.99 10.26
C THR A 115 6.40 10.12 8.84
N ASP A 116 5.55 10.68 7.98
CA ASP A 116 5.88 10.88 6.57
C ASP A 116 7.14 11.74 6.44
N SER A 117 8.19 11.11 5.93
CA SER A 117 9.57 11.59 5.97
C SER A 117 9.88 12.63 4.89
N GLY A 118 8.87 13.16 4.20
CA GLY A 118 9.00 14.32 3.31
C GLY A 118 9.50 15.61 3.99
N SER A 119 9.88 15.56 5.27
CA SER A 119 10.54 16.63 6.03
C SER A 119 11.93 16.27 6.59
N ILE A 120 12.39 15.00 6.49
CA ILE A 120 13.76 14.63 6.90
C ILE A 120 14.73 14.75 5.73
N ASN A 121 14.92 15.99 5.30
CA ASN A 121 16.08 16.42 4.53
C ASN A 121 17.34 16.46 5.43
N SER A 122 17.52 15.46 6.31
CA SER A 122 18.54 15.50 7.36
C SER A 122 18.79 14.15 8.05
N LEU A 123 19.09 13.10 7.30
CA LEU A 123 19.91 11.99 7.81
C LEU A 123 20.96 11.58 6.76
N LYS A 124 21.75 12.57 6.32
CA LYS A 124 23.21 12.55 6.16
C LYS A 124 23.68 13.96 5.80
#